data_AF-M1C2M6-F1
#
_entry.id   AF-M1C2M6-F1
#
_cell.length_a   1.000
_cell.length_b   1.000
_cell.length_c   1.000
_cell.angle_alpha   90.00
_cell.angle_beta   90.00
_cell.angle_gamma   90.00
#
_symmetry.space_group_name_H-M   'P 1'
#
loop_
_entity.id
_entity.type
_entity.pdbx_description
1 polymer ?
#
loop_
_entity_poly.entity_id
_entity_poly.type
_entity_poly.pdbx_seq_one_letter_code
_entity_poly.pdbx_strand_id
1 'polypeptide(L)'
;MQLLPWGGKLTSESLRFFSPIVIWTRFSSSPHNHSVLFSAFKEYYQAWLELMDRSDEETDAFQIALNCEAQHKYLTWRSEKDPGHGVLKRLIGEDLAKNVIREFLFNGVSDLGSKTFLDYFPEYRCEDGKVNEKRSMIGKSFENRPWNARGEFIGDRVKIV
;
A
#
# COMPACT_ATOMS: atom_id res chain seq x y z
N MET A 1 -25.92 4.93 -6.45
CA MET A 1 -24.94 4.28 -7.36
C MET A 1 -23.55 4.77 -6.97
N GLN A 2 -22.58 3.89 -6.75
CA GLN A 2 -21.21 4.29 -6.39
C GLN A 2 -20.48 4.75 -7.66
N LEU A 3 -19.82 5.91 -7.62
CA LEU A 3 -19.14 6.49 -8.80
C LEU A 3 -17.91 5.70 -9.24
N LEU A 4 -17.16 5.16 -8.27
CA LEU A 4 -15.99 4.31 -8.48
C LEU A 4 -16.21 2.99 -7.72
N PRO A 5 -16.75 1.94 -8.37
CA PRO A 5 -17.10 0.69 -7.70
C PRO A 5 -15.86 -0.11 -7.29
N TRP A 6 -16.03 -1.02 -6.34
CA TRP A 6 -14.95 -1.90 -5.88
C TRP A 6 -14.35 -2.74 -7.02
N GLY A 7 -13.02 -2.78 -7.11
CA GLY A 7 -12.28 -3.42 -8.22
C GLY A 7 -12.21 -4.95 -8.20
N GLY A 8 -12.96 -5.61 -7.32
CA GLY A 8 -12.92 -7.06 -7.09
C GLY A 8 -11.71 -7.50 -6.28
N LYS A 9 -11.35 -8.79 -6.37
CA LYS A 9 -10.27 -9.37 -5.55
C LYS A 9 -8.92 -8.66 -5.72
N LEU A 10 -8.21 -8.51 -4.59
CA LEU A 10 -6.85 -7.95 -4.48
C LEU A 10 -5.97 -8.80 -3.56
N THR A 11 -4.67 -8.55 -3.58
CA THR A 11 -3.70 -9.15 -2.64
C THR A 11 -4.13 -8.89 -1.20
N SER A 12 -4.38 -9.95 -0.43
CA SER A 12 -4.96 -9.83 0.91
C SER A 12 -4.09 -9.01 1.87
N GLU A 13 -2.77 -9.17 1.76
CA GLU A 13 -1.76 -8.46 2.55
C GLU A 13 -1.77 -6.95 2.27
N SER A 14 -2.24 -6.49 1.10
CA SER A 14 -2.34 -5.07 0.79
C SER A 14 -3.38 -4.35 1.66
N LEU A 15 -4.41 -5.05 2.17
CA LEU A 15 -5.40 -4.45 3.05
C LEU A 15 -4.83 -3.98 4.39
N ARG A 16 -3.67 -4.52 4.83
CA ARG A 16 -2.95 -4.05 6.03
C ARG A 16 -2.62 -2.56 5.97
N PHE A 17 -2.55 -2.01 4.76
CA PHE A 17 -2.10 -0.65 4.50
C PHE A 17 -3.21 0.24 3.91
N PHE A 18 -4.44 -0.27 3.82
CA PHE A 18 -5.57 0.48 3.28
C PHE A 18 -6.48 1.00 4.40
N SER A 19 -6.91 2.25 4.25
CA SER A 19 -7.90 2.86 5.14
C SER A 19 -9.33 2.49 4.73
N PRO A 20 -10.33 2.70 5.62
CA PRO A 20 -11.74 2.45 5.32
C PRO A 20 -12.30 3.25 4.14
N ILE A 21 -11.62 4.32 3.73
CA ILE A 21 -12.00 5.18 2.60
C ILE A 21 -11.19 4.89 1.34
N VAL A 22 -10.41 3.80 1.27
CA VAL A 22 -9.63 3.47 0.06
C VAL A 22 -10.52 3.39 -1.20
N ILE A 23 -10.03 3.94 -2.30
CA ILE A 23 -10.58 3.75 -3.65
C ILE A 23 -9.74 2.68 -4.35
N TRP A 24 -10.23 1.45 -4.33
CA TRP A 24 -9.72 0.36 -5.16
C TRP A 24 -10.79 0.03 -6.20
N THR A 25 -10.49 0.31 -7.46
CA THR A 25 -11.47 0.24 -8.55
C THR A 25 -10.83 -0.21 -9.86
N ARG A 26 -11.64 -0.77 -10.76
CA ARG A 26 -11.29 -1.03 -12.16
C ARG A 26 -12.45 -0.57 -13.02
N PHE A 27 -12.17 0.25 -14.04
CA PHE A 27 -13.19 0.80 -14.92
C PHE A 27 -12.65 0.91 -16.35
N SER A 28 -13.55 0.95 -17.34
CA SER A 28 -13.19 1.24 -18.73
C SER A 28 -12.95 2.74 -18.94
N SER A 29 -12.00 3.06 -19.82
CA SER A 29 -11.69 4.46 -20.16
C SER A 29 -12.91 5.17 -20.75
N SER A 30 -13.26 6.32 -20.19
CA SER A 30 -14.25 7.25 -20.73
C SER A 30 -13.99 8.66 -20.19
N PRO A 31 -14.40 9.74 -20.92
CA PRO A 31 -14.29 11.10 -20.41
C PRO A 31 -14.97 11.28 -19.04
N HIS A 32 -16.13 10.65 -18.85
CA HIS A 32 -16.85 10.66 -17.59
C HIS A 32 -16.04 10.02 -16.45
N ASN A 33 -15.54 8.80 -16.63
CA ASN A 33 -14.80 8.09 -15.58
C ASN A 33 -13.50 8.81 -15.21
N HIS A 34 -12.80 9.40 -16.18
CA HIS A 34 -11.60 10.21 -15.90
C HIS A 34 -11.94 11.51 -15.18
N SER A 35 -13.05 12.16 -15.51
CA SER A 35 -13.52 13.34 -14.77
C SER A 35 -13.83 13.00 -13.31
N VAL A 36 -14.52 11.88 -13.07
CA VAL A 36 -14.81 11.37 -11.72
C VAL A 36 -13.51 11.06 -10.95
N LEU A 37 -12.56 10.35 -11.57
CA LEU A 37 -11.26 10.03 -10.95
C LEU A 37 -10.49 11.31 -10.60
N PHE A 38 -10.47 12.30 -11.49
CA PHE A 38 -9.77 13.56 -11.27
C PHE A 38 -10.37 14.36 -10.11
N SER A 39 -11.70 14.41 -10.00
CA SER A 39 -12.38 15.03 -8.86
C SER A 39 -12.06 14.29 -7.56
N ALA A 40 -12.17 12.95 -7.55
CA ALA A 40 -11.85 12.14 -6.38
C ALA A 40 -10.39 12.33 -5.92
N PHE A 41 -9.43 12.40 -6.86
CA PHE A 41 -8.03 12.68 -6.52
C PHE A 41 -7.86 14.02 -5.81
N LYS A 42 -8.45 15.10 -6.34
CA LYS A 42 -8.35 16.44 -5.74
C LYS A 42 -8.96 16.46 -4.34
N GLU A 43 -10.14 15.87 -4.18
CA GLU A 43 -10.84 15.82 -2.88
C GLU A 43 -10.06 15.00 -1.84
N TYR A 44 -9.49 13.85 -2.22
CA TYR A 44 -8.65 13.05 -1.31
C TYR A 44 -7.39 13.80 -0.90
N TYR A 45 -6.75 14.48 -1.85
CA TYR A 45 -5.54 15.23 -1.57
C TYR A 45 -5.82 16.47 -0.71
N GLN A 46 -6.93 17.17 -0.96
CA GLN A 46 -7.37 18.28 -0.12
C GLN A 46 -7.68 17.83 1.30
N ALA A 47 -8.41 16.72 1.48
CA ALA A 47 -8.67 16.15 2.80
C ALA A 47 -7.37 15.75 3.52
N TRP A 48 -6.36 15.25 2.80
CA TRP A 48 -5.05 14.98 3.37
C TRP A 48 -4.31 16.25 3.81
N LEU A 49 -4.38 17.34 3.02
CA LEU A 49 -3.82 18.64 3.41
C LEU A 49 -4.50 19.18 4.67
N GLU A 50 -5.82 19.06 4.79
CA GLU A 50 -6.56 19.47 5.99
C GLU A 50 -6.17 18.65 7.24
N LEU A 51 -5.81 17.37 7.08
CA LEU A 51 -5.26 16.57 8.17
C LEU A 51 -3.85 17.03 8.54
N MET A 52 -3.02 17.38 7.55
CA MET A 52 -1.68 17.91 7.77
C MET A 52 -1.72 19.26 8.51
N ASP A 53 -2.63 20.15 8.16
CA ASP A 53 -2.82 21.45 8.83
C ASP A 53 -3.20 21.32 10.32
N ARG A 54 -3.77 20.17 10.70
CA ARG A 54 -4.18 19.85 12.08
C ARG A 54 -3.19 18.94 12.80
N SER A 55 -2.08 18.57 12.15
CA SER A 55 -1.10 17.67 12.73
C SER A 55 -0.16 18.46 13.64
N ASP A 56 -0.26 18.21 14.94
CA ASP A 56 0.74 18.69 15.91
C ASP A 56 1.99 17.80 15.88
N GLU A 57 3.14 18.39 16.21
CA GLU A 57 4.40 17.65 16.32
C GLU A 57 4.36 16.69 17.51
N GLU A 58 4.69 15.41 17.27
CA GLU A 58 4.89 14.45 18.36
C GLU A 58 6.23 14.73 19.05
N THR A 59 6.21 14.73 20.39
CA THR A 59 7.41 15.03 21.21
C THR A 59 7.87 13.84 22.04
N ASP A 60 7.03 12.80 22.18
CA ASP A 60 7.42 11.56 22.84
C ASP A 60 8.35 10.72 21.95
N ALA A 61 9.60 10.57 22.38
CA ALA A 61 10.62 9.84 21.63
C ALA A 61 10.23 8.38 21.34
N PHE A 62 9.48 7.74 22.24
CA PHE A 62 9.01 6.37 22.04
C PHE A 62 7.95 6.31 20.94
N GLN A 63 6.96 7.20 20.97
CA GLN A 63 5.94 7.30 19.92
C GLN A 63 6.54 7.68 18.56
N ILE A 64 7.53 8.58 18.53
CA ILE A 64 8.27 8.91 17.29
C ILE A 64 8.96 7.66 16.73
N ALA A 65 9.61 6.86 17.57
CA ALA A 65 10.25 5.61 17.14
C ALA A 65 9.23 4.61 16.58
N LEU A 66 8.04 4.50 17.19
CA LEU A 66 6.95 3.66 16.68
C LEU A 66 6.43 4.16 15.31
N ASN A 67 6.26 5.47 15.16
CA ASN A 67 5.83 6.08 13.90
C ASN A 67 6.87 5.83 12.79
N CYS A 68 8.15 5.99 13.11
CA CYS A 68 9.27 5.71 12.21
C CYS A 68 9.29 4.24 11.79
N GLU A 69 9.16 3.31 12.74
CA GLU A 69 9.11 1.88 12.43
C GLU A 69 7.89 1.51 11.55
N ALA A 70 6.73 2.10 11.82
CA ALA A 70 5.52 1.88 11.02
C ALA A 70 5.69 2.36 9.57
N GLN A 71 6.29 3.55 9.39
CA GLN A 71 6.61 4.06 8.05
C GLN A 71 7.64 3.18 7.35
N HIS A 72 8.72 2.78 8.04
CA HIS A 72 9.74 1.90 7.50
C HIS A 72 9.17 0.54 7.06
N LYS A 73 8.26 -0.05 7.86
CA LYS A 73 7.54 -1.28 7.50
C LYS A 73 6.71 -1.11 6.23
N TYR A 74 6.02 0.02 6.07
CA TYR A 74 5.24 0.32 4.86
C TYR A 74 6.13 0.47 3.62
N LEU A 75 7.22 1.23 3.73
CA LEU A 75 8.19 1.42 2.64
C LEU A 75 8.82 0.09 2.23
N THR A 76 9.24 -0.72 3.20
CA THR A 76 9.82 -2.05 2.98
C THR A 76 8.86 -2.97 2.23
N TRP A 77 7.57 -2.97 2.61
CA TRP A 77 6.55 -3.75 1.91
C TRP A 77 6.43 -3.33 0.44
N ARG A 78 6.29 -2.02 0.18
CA ARG A 78 6.07 -1.53 -1.18
C ARG A 78 7.31 -1.65 -2.06
N SER A 79 8.50 -1.40 -1.53
CA SER A 79 9.75 -1.56 -2.29
C SER A 79 10.00 -3.00 -2.74
N GLU A 80 9.36 -3.98 -2.09
CA GLU A 80 9.48 -5.40 -2.45
C GLU A 80 8.30 -5.88 -3.31
N LYS A 81 7.05 -5.56 -2.93
CA LYS A 81 5.84 -6.22 -3.45
C LYS A 81 4.91 -5.35 -4.31
N ASP A 82 5.24 -4.08 -4.54
CA ASP A 82 4.38 -3.21 -5.36
C ASP A 82 4.19 -3.77 -6.79
N PRO A 83 2.94 -3.77 -7.30
CA PRO A 83 2.64 -4.35 -8.61
C PRO A 83 3.34 -3.65 -9.79
N GLY A 84 3.75 -2.38 -9.64
CA GLY A 84 4.36 -1.58 -10.70
C GLY A 84 5.78 -1.98 -11.09
N HIS A 85 6.49 -2.75 -10.26
CA HIS A 85 7.92 -3.07 -10.47
C HIS A 85 8.20 -3.73 -11.82
N GLY A 86 7.34 -4.66 -12.25
CA GLY A 86 7.52 -5.36 -13.54
C GLY A 86 7.47 -4.43 -14.74
N VAL A 87 6.67 -3.36 -14.68
CA VAL A 87 6.60 -2.35 -15.74
C VAL A 87 7.89 -1.52 -15.76
N LEU A 88 8.37 -1.06 -14.60
CA LEU A 88 9.60 -0.29 -14.49
C LEU A 88 10.81 -1.10 -15.02
N LYS A 89 10.98 -2.34 -14.57
CA LYS A 89 12.06 -3.22 -15.03
C LYS A 89 12.07 -3.40 -16.55
N ARG A 90 10.89 -3.49 -17.17
CA ARG A 90 10.77 -3.60 -18.63
C ARG A 90 11.11 -2.29 -19.35
N LEU A 91 10.82 -1.13 -18.76
CA LEU A 91 11.05 0.17 -19.38
C LEU A 91 12.50 0.65 -19.25
N ILE A 92 13.12 0.44 -18.09
CA ILE A 92 14.43 1.04 -17.76
C ILE A 92 15.50 0.01 -17.34
N GLY A 93 15.19 -1.29 -17.40
CA GLY A 93 16.10 -2.35 -16.98
C GLY A 93 16.08 -2.60 -15.47
N GLU A 94 16.67 -3.73 -15.05
CA GLU A 94 16.60 -4.23 -13.67
C GLU A 94 17.30 -3.29 -12.68
N ASP A 95 18.52 -2.84 -12.97
CA ASP A 95 19.34 -2.08 -12.03
C ASP A 95 18.81 -0.66 -11.80
N LEU A 96 18.45 0.05 -12.89
CA LEU A 96 17.83 1.37 -12.78
C LEU A 96 16.44 1.29 -12.14
N ALA A 97 15.65 0.25 -12.42
CA ALA A 97 14.37 0.07 -11.74
C ALA A 97 14.55 -0.15 -10.24
N LYS A 98 15.51 -0.99 -9.81
CA LYS A 98 15.83 -1.17 -8.39
C LYS A 98 16.24 0.15 -7.73
N ASN A 99 17.08 0.94 -8.40
CA ASN A 99 17.50 2.24 -7.89
C ASN A 99 16.30 3.22 -7.77
N VAL A 100 15.48 3.36 -8.80
CA VAL A 100 14.27 4.22 -8.76
C VAL A 100 13.29 3.77 -7.66
N ILE A 101 13.10 2.46 -7.49
CA ILE A 101 12.21 1.93 -6.45
C ILE A 101 12.71 2.29 -5.05
N ARG A 102 13.99 2.06 -4.78
CA ARG A 102 14.55 2.21 -3.42
C ARG A 102 14.91 3.65 -3.07
N GLU A 103 15.52 4.36 -4.00
CA GLU A 103 16.10 5.68 -3.74
C GLU A 103 15.13 6.83 -4.03
N PHE A 104 14.09 6.59 -4.83
CA PHE A 104 13.11 7.63 -5.21
C PHE A 104 11.68 7.31 -4.77
N LEU A 105 11.07 6.21 -5.27
CA LEU A 105 9.66 5.91 -4.99
C LEU A 105 9.41 5.59 -3.52
N PHE A 106 10.33 4.86 -2.89
CA PHE A 106 10.26 4.45 -1.49
C PHE A 106 11.52 4.86 -0.74
N ASN A 107 11.99 6.09 -1.01
CA ASN A 107 13.08 6.71 -0.27
C ASN A 107 12.83 6.62 1.24
N GLY A 108 13.89 6.33 2.00
CA GLY A 108 13.82 6.05 3.44
C GLY A 108 13.77 4.56 3.80
N VAL A 109 13.57 3.65 2.84
CA VAL A 109 13.65 2.19 3.11
C VAL A 109 15.06 1.73 3.53
N SER A 110 16.10 2.51 3.22
CA SER A 110 17.48 2.22 3.64
C SER A 110 17.89 2.99 4.91
N ASP A 111 17.14 4.04 5.29
CA ASP A 111 17.59 5.04 6.26
C ASP A 111 16.71 5.10 7.53
N LEU A 112 15.42 4.77 7.43
CA LEU A 112 14.48 4.84 8.55
C LEU A 112 14.58 3.63 9.51
N GLY A 113 15.26 2.55 9.10
CA GLY A 113 15.41 1.37 9.93
C GLY A 113 16.33 0.31 9.33
N SER A 114 16.63 -0.73 10.10
CA SER A 114 17.54 -1.82 9.71
C SER A 114 16.83 -3.16 9.49
N LYS A 115 15.54 -3.27 9.85
CA LYS A 115 14.74 -4.50 9.65
C LYS A 115 14.54 -4.78 8.17
N THR A 116 14.82 -6.01 7.75
CA THR A 116 14.61 -6.48 6.38
C THR A 116 13.13 -6.79 6.11
N PHE A 117 12.80 -7.03 4.84
CA PHE A 117 11.46 -7.50 4.47
C PHE A 117 11.04 -8.77 5.22
N LEU A 118 11.95 -9.72 5.43
CA LEU A 118 11.64 -10.98 6.13
C LEU A 118 11.58 -10.84 7.65
N ASP A 119 12.06 -9.73 8.21
CA ASP A 119 11.86 -9.41 9.63
C ASP A 119 10.44 -8.91 9.88
N TYR A 120 9.87 -8.15 8.94
CA TYR A 120 8.48 -7.67 9.03
C TYR A 120 7.44 -8.67 8.51
N PHE A 121 7.80 -9.48 7.52
CA PHE A 121 6.90 -10.40 6.81
C PHE A 121 7.53 -11.80 6.70
N PRO A 122 7.76 -12.48 7.84
CA PRO A 122 8.43 -13.77 7.87
C PRO A 122 7.68 -14.86 7.10
N GLU A 123 6.37 -14.70 6.85
CA GLU A 123 5.57 -15.62 6.05
C GLU A 123 6.03 -15.74 4.59
N TYR A 124 6.88 -14.81 4.11
CA TYR A 124 7.48 -14.86 2.77
C TYR A 124 8.84 -15.57 2.74
N ARG A 125 9.34 -16.13 3.84
CA ARG A 125 10.64 -16.82 3.85
C ARG A 125 10.55 -18.17 3.14
N CYS A 126 11.35 -18.37 2.11
CA CYS A 126 11.58 -19.68 1.48
C CYS A 126 12.54 -20.54 2.31
N GLU A 127 12.58 -21.85 2.02
CA GLU A 127 13.50 -22.79 2.67
C GLU A 127 14.99 -22.42 2.48
N ASP A 128 15.33 -21.80 1.35
CA ASP A 128 16.68 -21.30 1.06
C ASP A 128 16.99 -19.93 1.71
N GLY A 129 16.06 -19.41 2.53
CA GLY A 129 16.20 -18.14 3.24
C GLY A 129 15.88 -16.89 2.40
N LYS A 130 15.54 -17.03 1.11
CA LYS A 130 15.18 -15.89 0.25
C LYS A 130 13.73 -15.48 0.42
N VAL A 131 13.39 -14.31 -0.14
CA VAL A 131 12.01 -13.82 -0.24
C VAL A 131 11.26 -14.61 -1.32
N ASN A 132 10.09 -15.13 -0.99
CA ASN A 132 9.22 -15.83 -1.92
C ASN A 132 8.78 -14.90 -3.06
N GLU A 133 8.89 -15.37 -4.31
CA GLU A 133 8.54 -14.57 -5.50
C GLU A 133 7.04 -14.26 -5.61
N LYS A 134 6.18 -15.02 -4.91
CA LYS A 134 4.75 -14.72 -4.86
C LYS A 134 4.52 -13.30 -4.31
N ARG A 135 3.56 -12.60 -4.91
CA ARG A 135 3.09 -11.29 -4.42
C ARG A 135 2.23 -11.42 -3.15
N SER A 136 1.61 -12.57 -2.96
CA SER A 136 0.66 -12.84 -1.89
C SER A 136 0.84 -14.28 -1.45
N MET A 137 1.08 -14.49 -0.16
CA MET A 137 1.13 -15.81 0.46
C MET A 137 -0.28 -16.31 0.79
N ILE A 138 -1.20 -15.41 1.13
CA ILE A 138 -2.62 -15.71 1.37
C ILE A 138 -3.38 -15.92 0.05
N GLY A 139 -2.98 -15.21 -0.99
CA GLY A 139 -3.71 -15.12 -2.25
C GLY A 139 -4.65 -13.92 -2.32
N LYS A 140 -5.34 -13.80 -3.45
CA LYS A 140 -6.29 -12.70 -3.68
C LYS A 140 -7.65 -13.00 -3.04
N SER A 141 -8.14 -12.09 -2.22
CA SER A 141 -9.44 -12.18 -1.53
C SER A 141 -10.22 -10.87 -1.67
N PHE A 142 -11.33 -10.74 -0.94
CA PHE A 142 -12.18 -9.56 -0.86
C PHE A 142 -12.80 -9.18 -2.20
N GLU A 143 -13.64 -10.08 -2.74
CA GLU A 143 -14.44 -9.82 -3.95
C GLU A 143 -15.35 -8.60 -3.76
N ASN A 144 -15.84 -8.38 -2.54
CA ASN A 144 -16.61 -7.21 -2.14
C ASN A 144 -15.78 -6.29 -1.23
N ARG A 145 -16.18 -5.01 -1.14
CA ARG A 145 -15.54 -4.02 -0.25
C ARG A 145 -15.59 -4.52 1.21
N PRO A 146 -14.45 -4.64 1.91
CA PRO A 146 -14.41 -5.20 3.26
C PRO A 146 -14.72 -4.18 4.36
N TRP A 147 -15.31 -3.03 4.02
CA TRP A 147 -15.81 -2.04 4.97
C TRP A 147 -17.27 -1.71 4.65
N ASN A 148 -18.08 -1.57 5.69
CA ASN A 148 -19.46 -1.11 5.54
C ASN A 148 -19.53 0.42 5.36
N ALA A 149 -20.75 0.95 5.21
CA ALA A 149 -20.97 2.39 4.98
C ALA A 149 -20.50 3.28 6.14
N ARG A 150 -20.27 2.74 7.35
CA ARG A 150 -19.75 3.45 8.51
C ARG A 150 -18.21 3.36 8.63
N GLY A 151 -17.55 2.68 7.69
CA GLY A 151 -16.11 2.45 7.73
C GLY A 151 -15.68 1.33 8.67
N GLU A 152 -16.62 0.53 9.18
CA GLU A 152 -16.29 -0.63 10.02
C GLU A 152 -15.86 -1.80 9.14
N PHE A 153 -14.78 -2.46 9.51
CA PHE A 153 -14.29 -3.62 8.77
C PHE A 153 -15.23 -4.82 8.94
N ILE A 154 -15.69 -5.37 7.82
CA ILE A 154 -16.62 -6.50 7.73
C ILE A 154 -16.06 -7.64 6.86
N GLY A 155 -14.77 -7.57 6.48
CA GLY A 155 -14.13 -8.64 5.74
C GLY A 155 -14.16 -9.96 6.54
N ASP A 156 -14.50 -11.06 5.86
CA ASP A 156 -14.50 -12.40 6.45
C ASP A 156 -13.18 -12.67 7.20
N ARG A 157 -13.24 -13.51 8.25
CA ARG A 157 -12.18 -13.82 9.24
C ARG A 157 -10.88 -14.43 8.67
N VAL A 158 -10.45 -14.07 7.48
CA VAL A 158 -9.08 -14.23 7.02
C VAL A 158 -8.23 -13.39 7.97
N LYS A 159 -7.51 -14.04 8.88
CA LYS A 159 -6.46 -13.38 9.63
C LYS A 159 -5.47 -12.84 8.60
N ILE A 160 -5.51 -11.54 8.38
CA ILE A 160 -4.46 -10.82 7.69
C ILE A 160 -3.32 -10.77 8.72
N VAL A 161 -2.52 -11.85 8.81
CA VAL A 161 -1.44 -12.03 9.80
C VAL A 161 -0.36 -11.00 9.61
#